data_AF-A0A942K5C3-F1
#
_entry.id   AF-A0A942K5C3-F1
#
_cell.length_a   1.000
_cell.length_b   1.000
_cell.length_c   1.000
_cell.angle_alpha   90.00
_cell.angle_beta   90.00
_cell.angle_gamma   90.00
#
_symmetry.space_group_name_H-M   'P 1'
#
loop_
_entity.id
_entity.type
_entity.pdbx_description
1 polymer ?
#
loop_
_entity_poly.entity_id
_entity_poly.type
_entity_poly.pdbx_seq_one_letter_code
_entity_poly.pdbx_strand_id
1 'polypeptide(L)'
;MNSQSEETSSLVDVVKQVSSLILAIAGLVAFYQFSDVLLLYRVLGLVAVVLIAFFIFFTTAKGRSAWLFAIESKYEFRRVVWPSKDETVKTTLLVFAMVLLVGVILWLLDTFLFWAIQFLMGKGAG
;
A
#
# COMPACT_ATOMS: atom_id res chain seq x y z
N MET A 1 -8.61 -40.80 -14.91
CA MET A 1 -7.36 -40.47 -15.63
C MET A 1 -7.72 -39.93 -17.00
N ASN A 2 -6.99 -38.93 -17.49
CA ASN A 2 -7.22 -38.15 -18.73
C ASN A 2 -8.29 -37.06 -18.56
N SER A 3 -8.01 -35.76 -18.59
CA SER A 3 -7.00 -35.03 -19.36
C SER A 3 -6.44 -33.87 -18.55
N GLN A 4 -5.18 -34.01 -18.13
CA GLN A 4 -4.33 -32.83 -17.98
C GLN A 4 -4.19 -32.26 -19.39
N SER A 5 -5.06 -31.31 -19.75
CA SER A 5 -4.69 -30.33 -20.76
C SER A 5 -3.54 -29.55 -20.14
N GLU A 6 -2.33 -30.00 -20.43
CA GLU A 6 -1.11 -29.25 -20.19
C GLU A 6 -1.39 -27.78 -20.49
N GLU A 7 -1.01 -26.92 -19.54
CA GLU A 7 -0.85 -25.48 -19.74
C GLU A 7 0.21 -25.26 -20.85
N THR A 8 -0.14 -25.55 -22.09
CA THR A 8 0.59 -25.09 -23.25
C THR A 8 0.25 -23.62 -23.36
N SER A 9 0.94 -22.79 -22.56
CA SER A 9 1.06 -21.36 -22.82
C SER A 9 1.32 -21.24 -24.32
N SER A 10 0.39 -20.62 -25.04
CA SER A 10 0.47 -20.61 -26.49
C SER A 10 1.85 -20.05 -26.86
N LEU A 11 2.60 -20.73 -27.74
CA LEU A 11 3.94 -20.29 -28.13
C LEU A 11 3.91 -18.82 -28.58
N VAL A 12 2.78 -18.40 -29.16
CA VAL A 12 2.48 -17.02 -29.55
C VAL A 12 2.45 -16.06 -28.35
N ASP A 13 1.83 -16.44 -27.23
CA ASP A 13 1.79 -15.62 -26.01
C ASP A 13 3.18 -15.46 -25.37
N VAL A 14 3.96 -16.55 -25.34
CA VAL A 14 5.34 -16.52 -24.82
C VAL A 14 6.22 -15.63 -25.70
N VAL A 15 6.11 -15.78 -27.03
CA VAL A 15 6.85 -14.93 -27.98
C VAL A 15 6.48 -13.47 -27.80
N LYS A 16 5.18 -13.12 -27.72
CA LYS A 16 4.74 -11.73 -27.47
C LYS A 16 5.29 -11.17 -26.16
N GLN A 17 5.31 -11.97 -25.10
CA GLN A 17 5.83 -11.54 -23.80
C GLN A 17 7.34 -11.29 -23.87
N VAL A 18 8.12 -12.20 -24.45
CA VAL A 18 9.57 -12.04 -24.62
C VAL A 18 9.88 -10.86 -25.55
N SER A 19 9.14 -10.70 -26.65
CA SER A 19 9.27 -9.55 -27.56
C SER A 19 8.98 -8.22 -26.86
N SER A 20 7.96 -8.15 -26.00
CA SER A 20 7.67 -6.93 -25.23
C SER A 20 8.80 -6.57 -24.26
N LEU A 21 9.42 -7.57 -23.63
CA LEU A 21 10.54 -7.38 -22.73
C LEU A 21 11.79 -6.89 -23.49
N ILE A 22 12.07 -7.50 -24.64
CA ILE A 22 13.18 -7.07 -25.52
C ILE A 22 12.95 -5.63 -25.99
N LEU A 23 11.72 -5.28 -26.37
CA LEU A 23 11.38 -3.93 -26.82
C LEU A 23 11.57 -2.88 -25.70
N ALA A 24 11.19 -3.22 -24.46
CA ALA A 24 11.41 -2.36 -23.31
C ALA A 24 12.91 -2.14 -23.03
N ILE A 25 13.71 -3.22 -23.05
CA ILE A 25 15.16 -3.14 -22.87
C ILE A 25 15.81 -2.32 -23.99
N ALA A 26 15.40 -2.54 -25.25
CA ALA A 26 15.86 -1.78 -26.39
C ALA A 26 15.52 -0.28 -26.26
N GLY A 27 14.33 0.06 -25.74
CA GLY A 27 13.94 1.43 -25.42
C GLY A 27 14.85 2.08 -24.38
N LEU A 28 15.21 1.35 -23.32
CA LEU A 28 16.17 1.83 -22.31
C LEU A 28 17.56 2.03 -22.92
N VAL A 29 18.07 1.06 -23.69
CA VAL A 29 19.39 1.15 -24.33
C VAL A 29 19.42 2.33 -25.31
N ALA A 30 18.37 2.53 -26.11
CA ALA A 30 18.24 3.70 -26.97
C ALA A 30 18.24 5.00 -26.17
N PHE A 31 17.53 5.06 -25.03
CA PHE A 31 17.57 6.23 -24.15
C PHE A 31 18.98 6.57 -23.63
N TYR A 32 19.81 5.57 -23.36
CA TYR A 32 21.20 5.79 -22.92
C TYR A 32 22.14 6.16 -24.07
N GLN A 33 21.98 5.53 -25.24
CA GLN A 33 22.84 5.79 -26.41
C GLN A 33 22.59 7.16 -27.04
N PHE A 34 21.33 7.63 -27.08
CA PHE A 34 20.98 8.96 -27.59
C PHE A 34 21.17 10.05 -26.53
N SER A 35 22.31 10.05 -25.84
CA SER A 35 22.64 11.05 -24.81
C SER A 35 22.76 12.47 -25.36
N ASP A 36 23.09 12.60 -26.66
CA ASP A 36 23.38 13.86 -27.34
C ASP A 36 22.14 14.60 -27.88
N VAL A 37 20.94 14.02 -27.74
CA VAL A 37 19.68 14.63 -28.18
C VAL A 37 19.03 15.41 -27.04
N LEU A 38 18.28 16.47 -27.38
CA LEU A 38 17.44 17.22 -26.43
C LEU A 38 16.60 16.29 -25.55
N LEU A 39 16.67 16.50 -24.23
CA LEU A 39 16.08 15.64 -23.20
C LEU A 39 14.59 15.36 -23.44
N LEU A 40 13.83 16.34 -23.94
CA LEU A 40 12.40 16.21 -24.22
C LEU A 40 12.10 15.09 -25.24
N TYR A 41 12.83 15.06 -26.36
CA TYR A 41 12.60 14.06 -27.42
C TYR A 41 13.00 12.65 -26.96
N ARG A 42 14.04 12.54 -26.14
CA ARG A 42 14.51 11.27 -25.58
C ARG A 42 13.49 10.65 -24.63
N VAL A 43 12.92 11.48 -23.74
CA VAL A 43 11.88 11.05 -22.80
C VAL A 43 10.60 10.68 -23.53
N LEU A 44 10.17 11.48 -24.51
CA LEU A 44 8.97 11.16 -25.31
C LEU A 44 9.14 9.85 -26.09
N GLY A 45 10.32 9.62 -26.68
CA GLY A 45 10.63 8.36 -27.35
C GLY A 45 10.58 7.15 -26.40
N LEU A 46 11.18 7.28 -25.22
CA LEU A 46 11.13 6.24 -24.19
C LEU A 46 9.69 5.95 -23.75
N VAL A 47 8.90 6.99 -23.47
CA VAL A 47 7.48 6.84 -23.11
C VAL A 47 6.71 6.12 -24.20
N ALA A 48 6.91 6.49 -25.47
CA ALA A 48 6.24 5.81 -26.59
C ALA A 48 6.60 4.32 -26.68
N VAL A 49 7.89 3.97 -26.58
CA VAL A 49 8.35 2.57 -26.62
C VAL A 49 7.80 1.77 -25.43
N VAL A 50 7.81 2.36 -24.23
CA VAL A 50 7.25 1.74 -23.03
C VAL A 50 5.75 1.50 -23.19
N LEU A 51 4.98 2.49 -23.68
CA LEU A 51 3.54 2.33 -23.92
C LEU A 51 3.25 1.20 -24.92
N ILE A 52 4.03 1.09 -25.99
CA ILE A 52 3.90 0.00 -26.97
C ILE A 52 4.20 -1.36 -26.32
N ALA A 53 5.27 -1.45 -25.52
CA ALA A 53 5.62 -2.68 -24.80
C ALA A 53 4.50 -3.10 -23.83
N PHE A 54 3.94 -2.15 -23.07
CA PHE A 54 2.80 -2.37 -22.19
C PHE A 54 1.57 -2.82 -22.96
N PHE A 55 1.26 -2.19 -24.09
CA PHE A 55 0.12 -2.57 -24.91
C PHE A 55 0.24 -4.03 -25.38
N ILE A 56 1.41 -4.42 -25.89
CA ILE A 56 1.70 -5.81 -26.30
C ILE A 56 1.54 -6.76 -25.11
N PHE A 57 2.07 -6.41 -23.94
CA PHE A 57 1.97 -7.22 -22.72
C PHE A 57 0.51 -7.44 -22.26
N PHE A 58 -0.33 -6.41 -22.33
CA PHE A 58 -1.76 -6.51 -21.99
C PHE A 58 -2.56 -7.38 -22.98
N THR A 59 -2.12 -7.52 -24.23
CA THR A 59 -2.77 -8.43 -25.19
C THR A 59 -2.50 -9.91 -24.92
N THR A 60 -1.54 -10.25 -24.05
CA THR A 60 -1.16 -11.63 -23.70
C THR A 60 -2.13 -12.24 -22.68
N ALA A 61 -2.35 -13.57 -22.75
CA ALA A 61 -3.23 -14.31 -21.84
C ALA A 61 -2.96 -14.03 -20.34
N LYS A 62 -1.69 -13.93 -19.93
CA LYS A 62 -1.30 -13.59 -18.55
C LYS A 62 -1.67 -12.14 -18.17
N GLY A 63 -1.57 -11.19 -19.10
CA GLY A 63 -1.97 -9.79 -18.89
C GLY A 63 -3.48 -9.63 -18.70
N ARG A 64 -4.28 -10.35 -19.50
CA ARG A 64 -5.74 -10.36 -19.36
C ARG A 64 -6.21 -11.03 -18.07
N SER A 65 -5.57 -12.13 -17.67
CA SER A 65 -5.85 -12.80 -16.40
C SER A 65 -5.51 -11.92 -15.19
N ALA A 66 -4.37 -11.23 -15.21
CA ALA A 66 -4.00 -10.27 -14.17
C ALA A 66 -5.01 -9.10 -14.07
N TRP A 67 -5.52 -8.63 -15.20
CA TRP A 67 -6.56 -7.59 -15.24
C TRP A 67 -7.89 -8.07 -14.64
N LEU A 68 -8.32 -9.28 -14.97
CA LEU A 68 -9.52 -9.89 -14.40
C LEU A 68 -9.36 -10.12 -12.89
N PHE A 69 -8.21 -10.64 -12.46
CA PHE A 69 -7.89 -10.80 -11.03
C PHE A 69 -7.92 -9.46 -10.27
N ALA A 70 -7.39 -8.38 -10.86
CA ALA A 70 -7.43 -7.05 -10.27
C ALA A 70 -8.86 -6.51 -10.13
N ILE A 71 -9.75 -6.84 -11.08
CA ILE A 71 -11.17 -6.49 -11.02
C ILE A 71 -11.89 -7.33 -9.95
N GLU A 72 -11.67 -8.64 -9.93
CA GLU A 72 -12.25 -9.58 -8.96
C GLU A 72 -11.85 -9.22 -7.53
N SER A 73 -10.59 -8.85 -7.30
CA SER A 73 -10.08 -8.37 -6.01
C SER A 73 -10.86 -7.14 -5.52
N LYS A 74 -11.23 -6.20 -6.40
CA LYS A 74 -12.06 -5.04 -6.01
C LYS A 74 -13.46 -5.43 -5.54
N TYR A 75 -14.01 -6.53 -6.05
CA TYR A 75 -15.29 -7.05 -5.59
C TYR A 75 -15.19 -7.76 -4.24
N GLU A 76 -14.07 -8.43 -3.96
CA GLU A 76 -13.82 -9.04 -2.64
C GLU A 76 -13.55 -8.01 -1.54
N PHE A 77 -12.86 -6.90 -1.85
CA PHE A 77 -12.66 -5.80 -0.91
C PHE A 77 -13.99 -5.19 -0.44
N ARG A 78 -15.05 -5.26 -1.27
CA ARG A 78 -16.40 -4.81 -0.88
C ARG A 78 -17.13 -5.79 0.04
N ARG A 79 -16.64 -7.03 0.16
CA ARG A 79 -17.11 -8.02 1.14
C ARG A 79 -16.40 -7.91 2.49
N VAL A 80 -15.40 -7.02 2.61
CA VAL A 80 -14.87 -6.63 3.92
C VAL A 80 -15.96 -5.82 4.61
N VAL A 81 -16.74 -6.52 5.43
CA VAL A 81 -17.73 -5.92 6.32
C VAL A 81 -16.94 -5.10 7.33
N TRP A 82 -16.68 -3.84 7.01
CA TRP A 82 -16.09 -2.93 7.98
C TRP A 82 -17.10 -2.78 9.12
N PRO A 83 -16.69 -3.07 10.36
CA PRO A 83 -17.58 -3.00 11.52
C PRO A 83 -18.20 -1.60 11.59
N SER A 84 -19.47 -1.55 12.01
CA SER A 84 -20.21 -0.30 12.10
C SER A 84 -19.50 0.69 13.04
N LYS A 85 -19.46 1.97 12.64
CA LYS A 85 -18.73 3.01 13.37
C LYS A 85 -19.25 3.21 14.80
N ASP A 86 -20.53 2.92 15.01
CA ASP A 86 -21.23 3.19 16.26
C ASP A 86 -20.78 2.27 17.41
N GLU A 87 -20.41 1.02 17.12
CA GLU A 87 -19.88 0.09 18.14
C GLU A 87 -18.44 0.42 18.52
N THR A 88 -17.65 0.86 17.54
CA THR A 88 -16.25 1.25 17.73
C THR A 88 -16.15 2.51 18.60
N VAL A 89 -16.96 3.53 18.31
CA VAL A 89 -16.97 4.79 19.06
C VAL A 89 -17.41 4.58 20.51
N LYS A 90 -18.43 3.73 20.77
CA LYS A 90 -18.87 3.41 22.13
C LYS A 90 -17.75 2.77 22.95
N THR A 91 -17.04 1.82 22.36
CA THR A 91 -15.94 1.12 23.03
C THR A 91 -14.78 2.09 23.31
N THR A 92 -14.40 2.94 22.35
CA THR A 92 -13.36 3.94 22.56
C THR A 92 -13.76 4.96 23.63
N LEU A 93 -15.00 5.47 23.62
CA LEU A 93 -15.48 6.43 24.61
C LEU A 93 -15.42 5.86 26.04
N LEU A 94 -15.78 4.59 26.21
CA LEU A 94 -15.70 3.90 27.50
C LEU A 94 -14.26 3.82 28.01
N VAL A 95 -13.31 3.46 27.14
CA VAL A 95 -11.87 3.45 27.48
C VAL A 95 -11.38 4.84 27.86
N PHE A 96 -11.76 5.89 27.12
CA PHE A 96 -11.42 7.28 27.44
C PHE A 96 -11.95 7.69 28.82
N ALA A 97 -13.20 7.35 29.13
CA ALA A 97 -13.79 7.63 30.44
C ALA A 97 -13.03 6.92 31.58
N MET A 98 -12.65 5.66 31.38
CA MET A 98 -11.86 4.89 32.34
C MET A 98 -10.47 5.51 32.56
N VAL A 99 -9.76 5.86 31.48
CA VAL A 99 -8.42 6.47 31.57
C VAL A 99 -8.47 7.83 32.24
N LEU A 100 -9.48 8.67 31.94
CA LEU A 100 -9.67 9.95 32.62
C LEU A 100 -9.95 9.77 34.12
N LEU A 101 -10.79 8.80 34.48
CA LEU A 101 -11.10 8.52 35.89
C LEU A 101 -9.85 8.09 36.66
N VAL A 102 -9.08 7.15 36.11
CA VAL A 102 -7.82 6.71 36.73
C VAL A 102 -6.80 7.86 36.79
N GLY A 103 -6.69 8.65 35.72
CA GLY A 103 -5.81 9.82 35.66
C GLY A 103 -6.13 10.87 36.72
N VAL A 104 -7.41 11.16 36.96
CA VAL A 104 -7.85 12.09 38.01
C VAL A 104 -7.54 11.54 39.41
N ILE A 105 -7.77 10.24 39.64
CA ILE A 105 -7.46 9.61 40.94
C ILE A 105 -5.96 9.68 41.23
N LEU A 106 -5.12 9.33 40.25
CA LEU A 106 -3.67 9.43 40.40
C LEU A 106 -3.27 10.89 40.66
N TRP A 107 -3.70 11.83 39.81
CA TRP A 107 -3.39 13.25 39.98
C TRP A 107 -3.75 13.80 41.37
N LEU A 108 -4.91 13.42 41.93
CA LEU A 108 -5.30 13.78 43.29
C LEU A 108 -4.37 13.16 44.34
N LEU A 109 -4.05 11.88 44.20
CA LEU A 109 -3.13 11.17 45.11
C LEU A 109 -1.73 11.79 45.07
N ASP A 110 -1.19 12.06 43.89
CA ASP A 110 0.11 12.71 43.69
C ASP A 110 0.14 14.09 44.35
N THR A 111 -0.90 14.91 44.16
CA THR A 111 -1.01 16.25 44.77
C THR A 111 -1.10 16.16 46.30
N PHE A 112 -1.88 15.20 46.81
CA PHE A 112 -2.03 14.97 48.24
C PHE A 112 -0.73 14.49 48.89
N LEU A 113 -0.04 13.55 48.26
CA LEU A 113 1.27 13.06 48.70
C LEU A 113 2.31 14.18 48.69
N PHE A 114 2.33 15.00 47.62
CA PHE A 114 3.22 16.17 47.55
C PHE A 114 2.97 17.14 48.70
N TRP A 115 1.71 17.48 48.97
CA TRP A 115 1.34 18.34 50.11
C TRP A 115 1.77 17.74 51.45
N ALA A 116 1.52 16.44 51.67
CA ALA A 116 1.90 15.75 52.89
C ALA A 116 3.42 15.72 53.09
N ILE A 117 4.19 15.51 52.02
CA ILE A 117 5.66 15.53 52.07
C ILE A 117 6.18 16.94 52.36
N GLN A 118 5.61 17.99 51.76
CA GLN A 118 6.00 19.38 52.04
C GLN A 118 5.73 19.76 53.50
N PHE A 119 4.58 19.32 54.04
CA PHE A 119 4.23 19.50 55.45
C PHE A 119 5.23 18.78 56.37
N LEU A 120 5.56 17.52 56.07
CA LEU A 120 6.50 16.71 56.86
C LEU A 120 7.94 17.25 56.78
N MET A 121 8.36 17.78 55.63
CA MET A 121 9.69 18.36 55.41
C MET A 121 9.81 19.79 55.97
N GLY A 122 8.75 20.33 56.59
CA GLY A 122 8.78 21.65 57.22
C GLY A 122 8.91 22.81 56.24
N LYS A 123 8.70 22.58 54.93
CA LYS A 123 8.69 23.63 53.90
C LYS A 123 7.33 24.33 53.82
N GLY A 124 6.82 24.72 54.98
CA GLY A 124 5.62 25.55 55.16
C GLY A 124 5.93 26.93 55.78
N ALA A 125 7.20 27.32 55.85
CA ALA A 125 7.62 28.65 56.29
C ALA A 125 8.61 29.23 55.26
N GLY A 126 8.06 29.97 54.31
CA GLY A 126 8.71 30.79 53.29
C GLY A 126 7.64 31.59 52.59
#